data_AF-A0A4Q1K8V7-F1
#
_entry.id   AF-A0A4Q1K8V7-F1
#
_cell.length_a   1.000
_cell.length_b   1.000
_cell.length_c   1.000
_cell.angle_alpha   90.00
_cell.angle_beta   90.00
_cell.angle_gamma   90.00
#
_symmetry.space_group_name_H-M   'P 1'
#
loop_
_entity.id
_entity.type
_entity.pdbx_description
1 polymer ?
#
loop_
_entity_poly.entity_id
_entity_poly.type
_entity_poly.pdbx_seq_one_letter_code
_entity_poly.pdbx_strand_id
1 'polypeptide(L)'
;MKTIQKISIVALLLCFSANLSAQEQQTTTVSPEVIQKQQEEALKAQKQAEKEQRKAEKAQRKAEREKEKAEDKLRKIEKEQRKIEKAQDRVDSYEKKLQKEQRKLTKMQEKLEKKIRKNKTEPDDLEAANKAILRQQERIQETQQDLEKAKEKLQRVR
;
A
#
# COMPACT_ATOMS: atom_id res chain seq x y z
N MET A 1 -15.80 -2.09 42.50
CA MET A 1 -14.95 -1.07 43.14
C MET A 1 -14.85 0.23 42.32
N LYS A 2 -15.95 0.76 41.75
CA LYS A 2 -15.93 1.99 40.90
C LYS A 2 -16.82 3.12 41.42
N THR A 3 -17.52 2.90 42.53
CA THR A 3 -18.46 3.84 43.16
C THR A 3 -17.83 4.62 44.32
N ILE A 4 -16.96 3.96 45.11
CA ILE A 4 -16.30 4.57 46.27
C ILE A 4 -15.34 5.71 45.86
N GLN A 5 -14.67 5.58 44.71
CA GLN A 5 -13.74 6.59 44.21
C GLN A 5 -14.44 7.87 43.70
N LYS A 6 -15.69 7.76 43.22
CA LYS A 6 -16.47 8.91 42.72
C LYS A 6 -17.03 9.77 43.86
N ILE A 7 -17.41 9.15 44.98
CA ILE A 7 -17.93 9.86 46.16
C ILE A 7 -16.83 10.71 46.82
N SER A 8 -15.58 10.22 46.82
CA SER A 8 -14.42 10.95 47.36
C SER A 8 -14.09 12.22 46.56
N ILE A 9 -14.31 12.24 45.25
CA ILE A 9 -14.02 13.41 44.39
C ILE A 9 -15.11 14.48 44.54
N VAL A 10 -16.37 14.08 44.72
CA VAL A 10 -17.49 15.00 44.94
C VAL A 10 -17.40 15.67 46.32
N ALA A 11 -16.96 14.94 47.36
CA ALA A 11 -16.72 15.51 48.68
C ALA A 11 -15.55 16.52 48.69
N LEU A 12 -14.50 16.28 47.89
CA LEU A 12 -13.38 17.21 47.75
C LEU A 12 -13.76 18.50 46.99
N LEU A 13 -14.69 18.42 46.05
CA LEU A 13 -15.22 19.58 45.32
C LEU A 13 -16.13 20.47 46.19
N LEU A 14 -16.89 19.88 47.13
CA LEU A 14 -17.80 20.62 48.03
C LEU A 14 -17.08 21.38 49.15
N CYS A 15 -15.90 20.93 49.60
CA CYS A 15 -15.10 21.63 50.60
C CYS A 15 -14.32 22.84 50.03
N PHE A 16 -14.15 22.92 48.70
CA PHE A 16 -13.48 24.05 48.05
C PHE A 16 -14.40 25.28 47.90
N SER A 17 -15.72 25.09 47.85
CA SER A 17 -16.69 26.20 47.77
C SER A 17 -16.98 26.88 49.11
N ALA A 18 -16.64 26.26 50.25
CA ALA A 18 -16.88 26.84 51.58
C ALA A 18 -15.77 27.77 52.08
N ASN A 19 -14.58 27.76 51.45
CA ASN A 19 -13.46 28.63 51.80
C ASN A 19 -13.43 29.96 50.99
N LEU A 20 -14.40 30.19 50.10
CA LEU A 20 -14.42 31.37 49.22
C LEU A 20 -15.23 32.56 49.77
N SER A 21 -15.82 32.43 50.97
CA SER A 21 -16.72 33.46 51.53
C SER A 21 -16.11 34.30 52.66
N ALA A 22 -14.82 34.15 52.96
CA ALA A 22 -14.15 34.85 54.06
C ALA A 22 -12.86 35.57 53.65
N GLN A 23 -12.79 36.06 52.41
CA GLN A 23 -11.76 37.04 52.04
C GLN A 23 -12.40 38.43 52.05
N GLU A 24 -12.15 39.11 53.18
CA GLU A 24 -12.40 40.53 53.38
C GLU A 24 -12.04 41.33 52.14
N GLN A 25 -12.95 42.24 51.76
CA GLN A 25 -12.70 43.28 50.79
C GLN A 25 -11.63 44.24 51.34
N GLN A 26 -10.36 43.85 51.24
CA GLN A 26 -9.28 44.82 51.17
C GLN A 26 -9.35 45.44 49.79
N THR A 27 -9.95 46.63 49.72
CA THR A 27 -9.70 47.58 48.65
C THR A 27 -8.21 47.93 48.67
N THR A 28 -7.37 47.06 48.11
CA THR A 28 -6.05 47.47 47.67
C THR A 28 -6.31 48.47 46.55
N THR A 29 -6.11 49.74 46.87
CA THR A 29 -5.77 50.77 45.89
C THR A 29 -4.56 50.23 45.13
N VAL A 30 -4.81 49.53 44.03
CA VAL A 30 -3.77 49.07 43.12
C VAL A 30 -3.21 50.34 42.50
N SER A 31 -2.01 50.72 42.94
CA SER A 31 -1.23 51.75 42.29
C SER A 31 -1.18 51.42 40.79
N PRO A 32 -1.37 52.41 39.88
CA PRO A 32 -1.39 52.18 38.44
C PRO A 32 -0.18 51.39 37.91
N GLU A 33 0.96 51.44 38.61
CA GLU A 33 2.17 50.66 38.30
C GLU A 33 2.00 49.13 38.46
N VAL A 34 1.21 48.66 39.42
CA VAL A 34 0.98 47.21 39.65
C VAL A 34 0.09 46.63 38.54
N ILE A 35 -0.91 47.40 38.11
CA ILE A 35 -1.79 47.05 36.99
C ILE A 35 -1.00 47.03 35.67
N GLN A 36 -0.10 48.00 35.46
CA GLN A 36 0.76 48.04 34.28
C GLN A 36 1.72 46.84 34.22
N LYS A 37 2.36 46.47 35.33
CA LYS A 37 3.23 45.28 35.38
C LYS A 37 2.47 43.99 35.09
N GLN A 38 1.28 43.82 35.66
CA GLN A 38 0.43 42.65 35.39
C GLN A 38 -0.03 42.59 33.93
N GLN A 39 -0.38 43.73 33.32
CA GLN A 39 -0.71 43.79 31.90
C GLN A 39 0.48 43.44 31.00
N GLU A 40 1.69 43.89 31.34
CA GLU A 40 2.90 43.60 30.57
C GLU A 40 3.30 42.12 30.66
N GLU A 41 3.17 41.50 31.84
CA GLU A 41 3.39 40.06 32.03
C GLU A 41 2.34 39.22 31.31
N ALA A 42 1.06 39.59 31.37
CA ALA A 42 -0.01 38.94 30.62
C ALA A 42 0.24 39.02 29.10
N LEU A 43 0.69 40.17 28.60
CA LEU A 43 1.04 40.34 27.19
C LEU A 43 2.26 39.47 26.78
N LYS A 44 3.27 39.36 27.65
CA LYS A 44 4.45 38.50 27.42
C LYS A 44 4.05 37.02 27.40
N ALA A 45 3.22 36.59 28.35
CA ALA A 45 2.69 35.24 28.41
C ALA A 45 1.83 34.91 27.18
N GLN A 46 0.97 35.83 26.74
CA GLN A 46 0.15 35.66 25.54
C GLN A 46 1.02 35.53 24.27
N LYS A 47 2.06 36.36 24.12
CA LYS A 47 3.03 36.26 23.02
C LYS A 47 3.84 34.96 23.05
N GLN A 48 4.16 34.42 24.22
CA GLN A 48 4.84 33.13 24.36
C GLN A 48 3.90 31.99 23.97
N ALA A 49 2.66 31.99 24.47
CA ALA A 49 1.64 31.00 24.11
C ALA A 49 1.36 30.99 22.60
N GLU A 50 1.24 32.16 21.97
CA GLU A 50 1.05 32.27 20.51
C GLU A 50 2.26 31.71 19.73
N LYS A 51 3.49 32.00 20.17
CA LYS A 51 4.70 31.44 19.56
C LYS A 51 4.76 29.92 19.69
N GLU A 52 4.35 29.37 20.82
CA GLU A 52 4.30 27.93 21.06
C GLU A 52 3.22 27.25 20.21
N GLN A 53 2.01 27.82 20.15
CA GLN A 53 0.96 27.35 19.26
C GLN A 53 1.42 27.34 17.80
N ARG A 54 2.05 28.44 17.33
CA ARG A 54 2.57 28.54 15.97
C ARG A 54 3.71 27.54 15.69
N LYS A 55 4.51 27.19 16.70
CA LYS A 55 5.53 26.12 16.59
C LYS A 55 4.87 24.74 16.51
N ALA A 56 3.87 24.48 17.35
CA ALA A 56 3.12 23.23 17.37
C ALA A 56 2.37 22.99 16.05
N GLU A 57 1.70 24.01 15.51
CA GLU A 57 1.02 23.95 14.21
C GLU A 57 2.01 23.68 13.07
N LYS A 58 3.16 24.37 13.07
CA LYS A 58 4.23 24.10 12.10
C LYS A 58 4.77 22.67 12.20
N ALA A 59 4.90 22.14 13.41
CA ALA A 59 5.34 20.76 13.64
C ALA A 59 4.31 19.75 13.14
N GLN A 60 3.01 19.96 13.44
CA GLN A 60 1.93 19.12 12.93
C GLN A 60 1.88 19.13 11.40
N ARG A 61 1.93 20.32 10.78
CA ARG A 61 1.92 20.44 9.31
C ARG A 61 3.12 19.76 8.65
N LYS A 62 4.29 19.77 9.30
CA LYS A 62 5.46 19.02 8.83
C LYS A 62 5.24 17.51 8.94
N ALA A 63 4.73 17.04 10.07
CA ALA A 63 4.45 15.62 10.29
C ALA A 63 3.40 15.08 9.30
N GLU A 64 2.36 15.86 9.01
CA GLU A 64 1.34 15.51 8.01
C GLU A 64 1.93 15.40 6.60
N ARG A 65 2.74 16.37 6.18
CA ARG A 65 3.45 16.33 4.90
C ARG A 65 4.41 15.14 4.79
N GLU A 66 5.04 14.74 5.89
CA GLU A 66 5.92 13.57 5.91
C GLU A 66 5.12 12.27 5.78
N LYS A 67 3.97 12.17 6.45
CA LYS A 67 3.04 11.05 6.28
C LYS A 67 2.55 10.93 4.84
N GLU A 68 2.10 12.03 4.24
CA GLU A 68 1.64 12.07 2.85
C GLU A 68 2.74 11.58 1.89
N LYS A 69 3.98 12.07 2.07
CA LYS A 69 5.13 11.60 1.27
C LYS A 69 5.42 10.12 1.47
N ALA A 70 5.26 9.60 2.68
CA ALA A 70 5.47 8.19 2.96
C ALA A 70 4.38 7.32 2.30
N GLU A 71 3.12 7.73 2.38
CA GLU A 71 2.00 7.06 1.70
C GLU A 71 2.17 7.06 0.19
N ASP A 72 2.59 8.18 -0.40
CA ASP A 72 2.87 8.26 -1.83
C ASP A 72 4.01 7.33 -2.27
N LYS A 73 5.05 7.20 -1.46
CA LYS A 73 6.13 6.23 -1.70
C LYS A 73 5.60 4.80 -1.65
N LEU A 74 4.80 4.45 -0.64
CA LEU A 74 4.19 3.13 -0.52
C LEU A 74 3.29 2.82 -1.73
N ARG A 75 2.47 3.77 -2.17
CA ARG A 75 1.62 3.62 -3.36
C ARG A 75 2.43 3.41 -4.64
N LYS A 76 3.60 4.05 -4.78
CA LYS A 76 4.50 3.83 -5.93
C LYS A 76 5.09 2.42 -5.90
N ILE A 77 5.58 1.98 -4.74
CA ILE A 77 6.12 0.62 -4.55
C ILE A 77 5.04 -0.43 -4.87
N GLU A 78 3.82 -0.26 -4.36
CA GLU A 78 2.72 -1.19 -4.64
C GLU A 78 2.39 -1.26 -6.15
N LYS A 79 2.39 -0.12 -6.84
CA LYS A 79 2.18 -0.06 -8.29
C LYS A 79 3.29 -0.79 -9.05
N GLU A 80 4.54 -0.67 -8.62
CA GLU A 80 5.68 -1.37 -9.22
C GLU A 80 5.59 -2.88 -8.99
N GLN A 81 5.30 -3.31 -7.76
CA GLN A 81 5.07 -4.71 -7.44
C GLN A 81 3.95 -5.33 -8.29
N ARG A 82 2.81 -4.64 -8.44
CA ARG A 82 1.71 -5.09 -9.31
C ARG A 82 2.11 -5.20 -10.78
N LYS A 83 3.05 -4.38 -11.26
CA LYS A 83 3.56 -4.50 -12.64
C LYS A 83 4.45 -5.73 -12.79
N ILE A 84 5.32 -5.99 -11.80
CA ILE A 84 6.19 -7.17 -11.76
C ILE A 84 5.33 -8.45 -11.73
N GLU A 85 4.35 -8.51 -10.84
CA GLU A 85 3.41 -9.64 -10.71
C GLU A 85 2.69 -9.93 -12.04
N LYS A 86 2.09 -8.91 -12.66
CA LYS A 86 1.43 -9.07 -13.98
C LYS A 86 2.38 -9.53 -15.08
N ALA A 87 3.65 -9.13 -15.04
CA ALA A 87 4.64 -9.59 -16.00
C ALA A 87 5.03 -11.05 -15.75
N GLN A 88 5.15 -11.48 -14.49
CA GLN A 88 5.33 -12.87 -14.10
C GLN A 88 4.16 -13.76 -14.53
N ASP A 89 2.92 -13.35 -14.24
CA ASP A 89 1.73 -14.12 -14.63
C ASP A 89 1.66 -14.37 -16.14
N ARG A 90 2.10 -13.39 -16.94
CA ARG A 90 2.18 -13.55 -18.40
C ARG A 90 3.21 -14.60 -18.80
N VAL A 91 4.40 -14.58 -18.19
CA VAL A 91 5.44 -15.60 -18.42
C VAL A 91 4.88 -16.98 -18.09
N ASP A 92 4.31 -17.15 -16.90
CA ASP A 92 3.74 -18.42 -16.44
C ASP A 92 2.63 -18.93 -17.36
N SER A 93 1.78 -18.02 -17.85
CA SER A 93 0.71 -18.34 -18.80
C SER A 93 1.27 -18.87 -20.13
N TYR A 94 2.31 -18.22 -20.68
CA TYR A 94 2.95 -18.66 -21.91
C TYR A 94 3.72 -19.98 -21.73
N GLU A 95 4.37 -20.21 -20.58
CA GLU A 95 5.03 -21.49 -20.28
C GLU A 95 4.02 -22.64 -20.22
N LYS A 96 2.88 -22.42 -19.55
CA LYS A 96 1.76 -23.39 -19.52
C LYS A 96 1.20 -23.66 -20.92
N LYS A 97 1.06 -22.62 -21.75
CA LYS A 97 0.59 -22.76 -23.13
C LYS A 97 1.59 -23.57 -23.97
N LEU A 98 2.87 -23.26 -23.87
CA LEU A 98 3.95 -23.95 -24.56
C LEU A 98 3.98 -25.44 -24.20
N GLN A 99 3.87 -25.76 -22.91
CA GLN A 99 3.81 -27.15 -22.45
C GLN A 99 2.60 -27.90 -23.04
N LYS A 100 1.42 -27.26 -23.12
CA LYS A 100 0.22 -27.86 -23.73
C LYS A 100 0.42 -28.12 -25.21
N GLU A 101 1.06 -27.19 -25.93
CA GLU A 101 1.33 -27.32 -27.36
C GLU A 101 2.37 -28.42 -27.66
N GLN A 102 3.44 -28.51 -26.86
CA GLN A 102 4.40 -29.60 -26.94
C GLN A 102 3.74 -30.96 -26.69
N ARG A 103 2.88 -31.08 -25.67
CA ARG A 103 2.12 -32.32 -25.41
C ARG A 103 1.21 -32.70 -26.59
N LYS A 104 0.61 -31.72 -27.27
CA LYS A 104 -0.19 -31.97 -28.48
C LYS A 104 0.68 -32.49 -29.62
N LEU A 105 1.85 -31.87 -29.85
CA LEU A 105 2.81 -32.32 -30.85
C LEU A 105 3.22 -33.78 -30.62
N THR A 106 3.62 -34.13 -29.39
CA THR A 106 4.00 -35.51 -29.03
C THR A 106 2.87 -36.49 -29.33
N LYS A 107 1.63 -36.18 -28.93
CA LYS A 107 0.47 -37.03 -29.23
C LYS A 107 0.19 -37.18 -30.73
N MET A 108 0.45 -36.14 -31.53
CA MET A 108 0.29 -36.21 -32.99
C MET A 108 1.36 -37.10 -33.61
N GLN A 109 2.62 -36.97 -33.17
CA GLN A 109 3.73 -37.81 -33.62
C GLN A 109 3.51 -39.28 -33.24
N GLU A 110 3.12 -39.57 -31.99
CA GLU A 110 2.81 -40.92 -31.52
C GLU A 110 1.67 -41.56 -32.33
N LYS A 111 0.62 -40.80 -32.65
CA LYS A 111 -0.50 -41.28 -33.47
C LYS A 111 -0.04 -41.61 -34.89
N LEU A 112 0.76 -40.75 -35.49
CA LEU A 112 1.31 -40.97 -36.83
C LEU A 112 2.22 -42.20 -36.84
N GLU A 113 3.16 -42.30 -35.90
CA GLU A 113 4.05 -43.45 -35.77
C GLU A 113 3.27 -44.76 -35.59
N LYS A 114 2.22 -44.75 -34.77
CA LYS A 114 1.34 -45.92 -34.58
C LYS A 114 0.59 -46.31 -35.86
N LYS A 115 0.18 -45.36 -36.69
CA LYS A 115 -0.44 -45.65 -38.00
C LYS A 115 0.58 -46.25 -38.97
N ILE A 116 1.78 -45.68 -39.03
CA ILE A 116 2.90 -46.16 -39.85
C ILE A 116 3.27 -47.60 -39.45
N ARG A 117 3.49 -47.87 -38.16
CA ARG A 117 3.81 -49.21 -37.64
C ARG A 117 2.75 -50.26 -37.97
N LYS A 118 1.48 -49.86 -38.07
CA LYS A 118 0.36 -50.75 -38.40
C LYS A 118 0.15 -50.90 -39.90
N ASN A 119 0.94 -50.23 -40.74
CA ASN A 119 0.73 -50.11 -42.18
C ASN A 119 -0.69 -49.64 -42.53
N LYS A 120 -1.25 -48.73 -41.71
CA LYS A 120 -2.61 -48.18 -41.84
C LYS A 120 -2.57 -46.71 -42.28
N THR A 121 -1.71 -46.38 -43.22
CA THR A 121 -1.53 -44.98 -43.67
C THR A 121 -1.39 -44.97 -45.18
N GLU A 122 -2.39 -44.40 -45.86
CA GLU A 122 -2.28 -44.04 -47.27
C GLU A 122 -1.38 -42.80 -47.42
N PRO A 123 -0.79 -42.56 -48.60
CA PRO A 123 0.06 -41.39 -48.85
C PRO A 123 -0.59 -40.05 -48.48
N ASP A 124 -1.86 -39.85 -48.86
CA ASP A 124 -2.61 -38.62 -48.60
C ASP A 124 -2.84 -38.38 -47.10
N ASP A 125 -3.13 -39.45 -46.35
CA ASP A 125 -3.31 -39.41 -44.90
C ASP A 125 -2.00 -39.04 -44.18
N LEU A 126 -0.88 -39.50 -44.71
CA LEU A 126 0.46 -39.23 -44.19
C LEU A 126 0.87 -37.78 -44.45
N GLU A 127 0.58 -37.26 -45.64
CA GLU A 127 0.76 -35.85 -45.97
C GLU A 127 -0.08 -34.94 -45.07
N ALA A 128 -1.36 -35.26 -44.89
CA ALA A 128 -2.26 -34.49 -44.02
C ALA A 128 -1.78 -34.46 -42.57
N ALA A 129 -1.30 -35.60 -42.04
CA ALA A 129 -0.73 -35.69 -40.70
C ALA A 129 0.55 -34.85 -40.56
N ASN A 130 1.46 -34.93 -41.54
CA ASN A 130 2.69 -34.13 -41.55
C ASN A 130 2.39 -32.63 -41.60
N LYS A 131 1.44 -32.20 -42.44
CA LYS A 131 0.99 -30.80 -42.50
C LYS A 131 0.41 -30.32 -41.17
N ALA A 132 -0.34 -31.17 -40.48
CA ALA A 132 -0.87 -30.85 -39.16
C ALA A 132 0.24 -30.73 -38.10
N ILE A 133 1.25 -31.60 -38.15
CA ILE A 133 2.44 -31.57 -37.29
C ILE A 133 3.23 -30.28 -37.53
N LEU A 134 3.49 -29.90 -38.79
CA LEU A 134 4.17 -28.66 -39.15
C LEU A 134 3.45 -27.43 -38.59
N ARG A 135 2.13 -27.33 -38.79
CA ARG A 135 1.32 -26.26 -38.20
C ARG A 135 1.37 -26.23 -36.68
N GLN A 136 1.52 -27.39 -36.02
CA GLN A 136 1.67 -27.44 -34.58
C GLN A 136 3.07 -26.99 -34.11
N GLN A 137 4.11 -27.24 -34.91
CA GLN A 137 5.46 -26.73 -34.67
C GLN A 137 5.52 -25.20 -34.85
N GLU A 138 4.87 -24.65 -35.87
CA GLU A 138 4.74 -23.20 -36.07
C GLU A 138 4.09 -22.52 -34.86
N ARG A 139 2.95 -23.06 -34.36
CA ARG A 139 2.30 -22.56 -33.13
C ARG A 139 3.23 -22.58 -31.91
N ILE A 140 4.04 -23.62 -31.78
CA ILE A 140 5.03 -23.73 -30.70
C ILE A 140 6.07 -22.62 -30.82
N GLN A 141 6.57 -22.35 -32.02
CA GLN A 141 7.54 -21.27 -32.28
C GLN A 141 6.93 -19.90 -31.97
N GLU A 142 5.70 -19.63 -32.39
CA GLU A 142 4.99 -18.39 -32.06
C GLU A 142 4.86 -18.22 -30.53
N THR A 143 4.43 -19.27 -29.83
CA THR A 143 4.32 -19.24 -28.36
C THR A 143 5.69 -19.06 -27.68
N GLN A 144 6.78 -19.62 -28.25
CA GLN A 144 8.15 -19.38 -27.76
C GLN A 144 8.57 -17.92 -27.93
N GLN A 145 8.31 -17.31 -29.08
CA GLN A 145 8.60 -15.89 -29.32
C GLN A 145 7.81 -14.99 -28.36
N ASP A 146 6.54 -15.31 -28.12
CA ASP A 146 5.72 -14.58 -27.15
C ASP A 146 6.24 -14.74 -25.72
N LEU A 147 6.70 -15.94 -25.36
CA LEU A 147 7.32 -16.22 -24.07
C LEU A 147 8.61 -15.40 -23.89
N GLU A 148 9.47 -15.34 -24.91
CA GLU A 148 10.68 -14.51 -24.89
C GLU A 148 10.35 -13.04 -24.69
N LYS A 149 9.40 -12.50 -25.47
CA LYS A 149 8.91 -11.11 -25.30
C LYS A 149 8.35 -10.87 -23.90
N ALA A 150 7.67 -11.85 -23.30
CA ALA A 150 7.17 -11.75 -21.93
C ALA A 150 8.32 -11.75 -20.90
N LYS A 151 9.34 -12.60 -21.10
CA LYS A 151 10.54 -12.66 -20.25
C LYS A 151 11.35 -11.37 -20.33
N GLU A 152 11.52 -10.79 -21.52
CA GLU A 152 12.14 -9.48 -21.68
C GLU A 152 11.37 -8.38 -20.95
N LYS A 153 10.04 -8.36 -21.07
CA LYS A 153 9.20 -7.37 -20.35
C LYS A 153 9.35 -7.52 -18.84
N LEU A 154 9.40 -8.76 -18.33
CA LEU A 154 9.62 -9.02 -16.92
C LEU A 154 11.00 -8.53 -16.46
N GLN A 155 12.05 -8.76 -17.25
CA GLN A 155 13.39 -8.26 -16.97
C GLN A 155 13.49 -6.74 -16.96
N ARG A 156 12.70 -6.04 -17.78
CA ARG A 156 12.67 -4.57 -17.80
C ARG A 156 11.90 -3.95 -16.63
N VAL A 157 11.00 -4.72 -16.01
CA VAL A 157 10.11 -4.25 -14.93
C VAL A 157 10.64 -4.65 -13.55
N ARG A 158 11.53 -5.64 -13.48
CA ARG A 158 12.32 -6.00 -12.29
C ARG A 158 13.54 -5.09 -12.17
#